data_AF-A0A2T1CGX3-F1
#
_entry.id   AF-A0A2T1CGX3-F1
#
_cell.length_a   1.000
_cell.length_b   1.000
_cell.length_c   1.000
_cell.angle_alpha   90.00
_cell.angle_beta   90.00
_cell.angle_gamma   90.00
#
_symmetry.space_group_name_H-M   'P 1'
#
loop_
_entity.id
_entity.type
_entity.pdbx_description
1 polymer ?
#
loop_
_entity_poly.entity_id
_entity_poly.type
_entity_poly.pdbx_seq_one_letter_code
_entity_poly.pdbx_strand_id
1 'polypeptide(L)' 'MAKKRDKREIRAYADIELAKLLATIASLQDISLSQLINDALELYLQQDRIQALIQKHSLDEINGSEEN' A
#
# COMPACT_ATOMS: atom_id res chain seq x y z
N MET A 1 -20.58 -3.74 15.80
CA MET A 1 -20.55 -2.57 14.89
C MET A 1 -19.43 -2.81 13.90
N ALA A 2 -19.75 -3.05 12.62
CA ALA A 2 -18.73 -3.29 11.60
C ALA A 2 -18.02 -1.97 11.31
N LYS A 3 -16.76 -1.82 11.76
CA LYS A 3 -15.89 -0.69 11.42
C LYS A 3 -15.82 -0.64 9.89
N LYS A 4 -16.48 0.33 9.26
CA LYS A 4 -16.36 0.56 7.80
C LYS A 4 -14.87 0.68 7.53
N ARG A 5 -14.28 -0.31 6.84
CA ARG A 5 -12.89 -0.22 6.37
C ARG A 5 -12.80 1.05 5.56
N ASP A 6 -12.01 2.00 6.04
CA ASP A 6 -11.81 3.29 5.43
C ASP A 6 -11.24 3.04 4.02
N LYS A 7 -12.06 3.24 2.99
CA LYS A 7 -11.67 2.98 1.59
C LYS A 7 -10.89 4.18 1.08
N ARG A 8 -9.73 4.45 1.69
CA ARG A 8 -8.83 5.48 1.21
C ARG A 8 -8.21 4.98 -0.09
N GLU A 9 -8.42 5.70 -1.17
CA GLU A 9 -7.85 5.41 -2.47
C GLU A 9 -6.70 6.38 -2.73
N ILE A 10 -5.54 5.85 -3.12
CA ILE A 10 -4.36 6.64 -3.47
C ILE A 10 -4.11 6.45 -4.97
N ARG A 11 -3.85 7.55 -5.66
CA ARG A 11 -3.38 7.52 -7.05
C ARG A 11 -1.86 7.61 -7.05
N ALA A 12 -1.21 6.58 -7.58
CA ALA A 12 0.23 6.55 -7.79
C ALA A 12 0.54 6.67 -9.29
N TYR A 13 1.62 7.37 -9.61
CA TYR A 13 2.12 7.51 -10.97
C TYR A 13 3.34 6.61 -11.14
N ALA A 14 3.36 5.85 -12.23
CA ALA A 14 4.46 5.01 -12.65
C ALA A 14 4.77 5.29 -14.12
N ASP A 15 5.97 4.94 -14.55
CA ASP A 15 6.30 4.91 -15.97
C ASP A 15 5.41 3.89 -16.71
N ILE A 16 5.25 4.10 -18.01
CA ILE A 16 4.34 3.31 -18.84
C ILE A 16 4.75 1.84 -18.88
N GLU A 17 6.06 1.56 -18.86
CA GLU A 17 6.58 0.20 -18.95
C GLU A 17 6.29 -0.56 -17.65
N LEU A 18 6.56 0.04 -16.50
CA LEU A 18 6.22 -0.51 -15.20
C LEU A 18 4.72 -0.72 -15.03
N ALA A 19 3.89 0.24 -15.46
CA ALA A 19 2.43 0.11 -15.37
C ALA A 19 1.92 -1.11 -16.16
N LYS A 20 2.47 -1.36 -17.36
CA LYS A 20 2.14 -2.54 -18.17
C LYS A 20 2.61 -3.83 -17.50
N LEU A 21 3.82 -3.84 -16.94
CA LEU A 21 4.36 -4.99 -16.24
C LEU A 21 3.47 -5.36 -15.04
N LEU A 22 3.13 -4.39 -14.20
CA LEU A 22 2.29 -4.61 -13.02
C LEU A 22 0.89 -5.12 -13.39
N ALA A 23 0.28 -4.54 -14.43
CA ALA A 23 -1.02 -5.01 -14.93
C ALA A 23 -0.95 -6.45 -15.46
N THR A 24 0.15 -6.81 -16.14
CA THR A 24 0.37 -8.17 -16.66
C THR A 24 0.52 -9.17 -15.51
N ILE A 25 1.33 -8.83 -14.51
CA ILE A 25 1.53 -9.68 -13.32
C ILE A 25 0.20 -9.89 -12.58
N ALA A 26 -0.57 -8.82 -12.36
CA ALA A 26 -1.86 -8.89 -11.70
C ALA A 26 -2.83 -9.81 -12.47
N SER A 27 -2.86 -9.69 -13.80
CA SER A 27 -3.67 -10.55 -14.66
C SER A 27 -3.24 -12.01 -14.63
N LEU A 28 -1.93 -12.31 -14.58
CA LEU A 28 -1.42 -13.68 -14.51
C LEU A 28 -1.76 -14.37 -13.17
N GLN A 29 -1.91 -13.58 -12.11
CA GLN A 29 -2.26 -14.05 -10.77
C GLN A 29 -3.76 -14.03 -10.49
N ASP A 30 -4.59 -13.61 -11.45
CA ASP A 30 -6.04 -13.43 -11.30
C ASP A 30 -6.43 -12.52 -10.11
N ILE A 31 -5.66 -11.44 -9.91
CA ILE A 31 -5.91 -10.44 -8.85
C ILE A 31 -6.02 -9.02 -9.43
N SER A 32 -6.61 -8.11 -8.65
CA SER A 32 -6.64 -6.70 -9.01
C SER A 32 -5.26 -6.04 -8.87
N LEU A 33 -5.00 -5.00 -9.67
CA LEU A 33 -3.78 -4.20 -9.55
C LEU A 33 -3.62 -3.62 -8.13
N SER A 34 -4.71 -3.15 -7.52
CA SER A 34 -4.68 -2.66 -6.14
C SER A 34 -4.26 -3.73 -5.13
N GLN A 35 -4.75 -4.97 -5.31
CA GLN A 35 -4.35 -6.09 -4.45
C GLN A 35 -2.85 -6.37 -4.58
N LEU A 36 -2.34 -6.48 -5.82
CA LEU A 36 -0.91 -6.70 -6.07
C LEU A 36 -0.04 -5.63 -5.39
N ILE A 37 -0.43 -4.36 -5.50
CA ILE A 37 0.31 -3.26 -4.89
C ILE A 37 0.24 -3.30 -3.35
N ASN A 38 -0.93 -3.61 -2.78
CA ASN A 38 -1.06 -3.75 -1.34
C ASN A 38 -0.16 -4.87 -0.79
N ASP A 39 -0.15 -6.03 -1.43
CA ASP A 39 0.68 -7.16 -1.03
C ASP A 39 2.18 -6.81 -1.11
N ALA A 40 2.58 -6.11 -2.17
CA ALA A 40 3.96 -5.62 -2.33
C ALA A 40 4.34 -4.59 -1.25
N LEU A 41 3.41 -3.69 -0.88
CA LEU A 41 3.64 -2.71 0.17
C LEU A 41 3.73 -3.36 1.54
N GLU A 42 2.88 -4.35 1.85
CA GLU A 42 2.96 -5.10 3.10
C GLU A 42 4.32 -5.78 3.25
N LEU A 43 4.83 -6.40 2.17
CA LEU A 43 6.17 -6.99 2.14
C LEU A 43 7.28 -5.95 2.29
N TYR A 44 7.14 -4.78 1.66
CA TYR A 44 8.11 -3.70 1.79
C TYR A 44 8.17 -3.16 3.23
N LEU A 45 7.00 -3.00 3.87
CA LEU A 45 6.90 -2.52 5.25
C LEU A 45 7.55 -3.49 6.24
N GLN A 46 7.57 -4.80 5.96
CA GLN A 46 8.20 -5.80 6.81
C GLN A 46 9.74 -5.77 6.81
N GLN A 47 10.38 -5.02 5.89
CA GLN A 47 11.84 -4.94 5.84
C GLN A 47 12.40 -4.18 7.07
N ASP A 48 13.46 -4.71 7.69
CA ASP A 48 14.09 -4.13 8.89
C ASP A 48 14.41 -2.64 8.77
N ARG A 49 14.89 -2.22 7.59
CA ARG A 49 15.18 -0.81 7.27
C ARG A 49 13.94 0.06 7.40
N ILE A 50 12.79 -0.43 6.93
CA ILE A 50 11.53 0.32 6.92
C ILE A 50 10.90 0.31 8.29
N GLN A 51 10.95 -0.81 9.01
CA GLN A 51 10.56 -0.90 10.42
C GLN A 51 11.33 0.10 11.29
N ALA A 52 12.65 0.24 11.09
CA ALA A 52 13.45 1.23 11.80
C ALA A 52 13.01 2.68 11.51
N LEU A 53 12.59 2.98 10.26
CA LEU A 53 12.05 4.29 9.91
C LEU A 53 10.69 4.54 10.55
N ILE A 54 9.80 3.54 10.56
CA ILE A 54 8.49 3.62 11.20
C ILE A 54 8.64 3.94 12.68
N GLN A 55 9.51 3.21 13.39
CA GLN A 55 9.78 3.42 14.81
C GLN A 55 10.42 4.79 15.08
N LYS A 56 11.39 5.21 14.25
CA LYS A 56 12.06 6.51 14.39
C LYS A 56 11.09 7.68 14.27
N HIS A 57 10.06 7.55 13.44
CA HIS A 57 9.12 8.61 13.14
C HIS A 57 7.73 8.41 13.78
N SER A 58 7.57 7.42 14.66
CA SER A 58 6.29 7.04 15.28
C SER A 58 5.13 6.93 14.27
N LEU A 59 5.40 6.39 13.07
CA LEU A 59 4.40 6.39 11.99
C LEU A 59 3.18 5.51 12.32
N ASP A 60 3.34 4.55 13.25
CA ASP A 60 2.26 3.72 13.76
C ASP A 60 1.24 4.51 14.62
N GLU A 61 1.63 5.69 15.12
CA GLU A 61 0.79 6.57 15.93
C GLU A 61 -0.04 7.54 15.08
N ILE A 62 0.11 7.51 13.75
CA ILE A 62 -0.71 8.28 12.79
C ILE A 62 -2.10 7.63 12.69
N ASN A 63 -2.79 7.52 13.82
CA ASN A 63 -4.20 7.15 13.89
C ASN A 63 -5.05 8.42 13.72
N GLY A 64 -5.33 8.78 12.47
CA GLY A 64 -6.54 9.50 12.09
C GLY A 64 -6.78 10.89 12.72
N SER A 65 -5.77 11.76 12.76
CA SER A 65 -5.92 13.18 13.10
C SER A 65 -6.62 13.99 11.99
N GLU A 66 -7.80 13.54 11.53
CA GLU A 66 -8.72 14.31 10.68
C GLU A 66 -10.17 14.03 11.14
N GLU A 67 -10.47 14.37 12.39
CA GLU A 67 -11.76 15.00 12.72
C GLU A 67 -11.55 16.51 12.60
N ASN A 68 -11.88 17.08 11.43
CA ASN A 68 -12.40 18.44 11.23
C ASN A 68 -12.87 18.61 9.79
#